data_AF-A0AAU4IHC8-F1
#
_entry.id   AF-A0AAU4IHC8-F1
#
_cell.length_a   1.000
_cell.length_b   1.000
_cell.length_c   1.000
_cell.angle_alpha   90.00
_cell.angle_beta   90.00
_cell.angle_gamma   90.00
#
_symmetry.space_group_name_H-M   'P 1'
#
loop_
_entity.id
_entity.type
_entity.pdbx_description
1 polymer ?
#
loop_
_entity_poly.entity_id
_entity_poly.type
_entity_poly.pdbx_seq_one_letter_code
_entity_poly.pdbx_strand_id
1 'polypeptide(L)' 'MGVSFGIAADTAEECAEALALLALLRQHGVDVTVTLRPAQVGGTRWVARAVPTPEAPAGGEGLVER' A
#
# COMPACT_ATOMS: atom_id res chain seq x y z
N MET A 1 13.78 6.85 6.87
CA MET A 1 12.40 7.35 6.70
C MET A 1 11.75 6.51 5.60
N GLY A 2 10.62 5.87 5.87
CA GLY A 2 9.87 5.08 4.89
C GLY A 2 8.71 5.88 4.28
N VAL A 3 8.26 5.48 3.09
CA VAL A 3 7.08 6.07 2.42
C VAL A 3 5.82 5.31 2.83
N SER A 4 4.72 6.03 3.07
CA SER A 4 3.40 5.45 3.31
C SER A 4 2.32 6.21 2.56
N PHE A 5 1.34 5.49 2.05
CA PHE A 5 0.14 6.07 1.44
C PHE A 5 -0.97 6.16 2.49
N GLY A 6 -1.45 7.38 2.74
CA GLY A 6 -2.61 7.63 3.59
C GLY A 6 -3.80 8.05 2.75
N ILE A 7 -4.94 7.41 2.97
CA ILE A 7 -6.21 7.74 2.31
C ILE A 7 -7.15 8.29 3.37
N ALA A 8 -7.88 9.34 3.01
CA ALA A 8 -8.96 9.89 3.81
C ALA A 8 -10.15 10.21 2.92
N ALA A 9 -11.35 9.87 3.37
CA ALA A 9 -12.60 10.16 2.67
C ALA A 9 -13.74 10.41 3.67
N ASP A 10 -14.86 10.94 3.18
CA ASP A 10 -16.08 11.19 3.97
C ASP A 10 -17.04 9.98 3.99
N THR A 11 -16.76 8.96 3.19
CA THR A 11 -17.51 7.71 3.18
C THR A 11 -16.59 6.49 3.17
N ALA A 12 -17.13 5.34 3.59
CA ALA A 12 -16.43 4.07 3.56
C ALA A 12 -16.11 3.63 2.12
N GLU A 13 -17.04 3.88 1.20
CA GLU A 13 -16.95 3.49 -0.21
C GLU A 13 -15.82 4.24 -0.92
N GLU A 14 -15.82 5.57 -0.85
CA GLU A 14 -14.74 6.39 -1.42
C GLU A 14 -13.37 6.02 -0.84
N CYS A 15 -13.31 5.70 0.47
CA CYS A 15 -12.07 5.27 1.11
C CYS A 15 -11.59 3.92 0.55
N ALA A 16 -12.51 2.97 0.32
CA ALA A 16 -12.21 1.66 -0.25
C ALA A 16 -11.82 1.76 -1.73
N GLU A 17 -12.50 2.58 -2.52
CA GLU A 17 -12.17 2.82 -3.93
C GLU A 17 -10.80 3.46 -4.08
N ALA A 18 -10.50 4.51 -3.31
CA ALA A 18 -9.19 5.15 -3.31
C ALA A 18 -8.07 4.18 -2.87
N LEU A 19 -8.36 3.28 -1.92
CA LEU A 19 -7.43 2.21 -1.53
C LEU A 19 -7.19 1.21 -2.66
N ALA A 20 -8.24 0.82 -3.38
CA ALA A 20 -8.13 -0.10 -4.52
C ALA A 20 -7.31 0.50 -5.67
N LEU A 21 -7.41 1.82 -5.90
CA LEU A 21 -6.63 2.51 -6.93
C LEU A 21 -5.11 2.40 -6.71
N LEU A 22 -4.63 2.19 -5.47
CA LEU A 22 -3.21 1.98 -5.22
C LEU A 22 -2.68 0.71 -5.92
N ALA A 23 -3.53 -0.26 -6.27
CA ALA A 23 -3.13 -1.43 -7.04
C ALA A 23 -2.64 -1.07 -8.46
N LEU A 24 -3.03 0.09 -9.00
CA LEU A 24 -2.55 0.58 -10.29
C LEU A 24 -1.05 0.91 -10.27
N LEU A 25 -0.48 1.22 -9.10
CA LEU A 25 0.95 1.48 -8.95
C LEU A 25 1.82 0.27 -9.34
N ARG A 26 1.24 -0.95 -9.34
CA ARG A 26 1.89 -2.15 -9.85
C ARG A 26 2.29 -2.03 -11.32
N GLN A 27 1.57 -1.24 -12.12
CA GLN A 27 1.92 -0.96 -13.53
C GLN A 27 3.24 -0.18 -13.64
N HIS A 28 3.68 0.45 -12.56
CA HIS A 28 4.94 1.18 -12.44
C HIS A 28 5.99 0.44 -11.60
N GLY A 29 5.78 -0.87 -11.34
CA GLY A 29 6.70 -1.69 -10.55
C GLY A 29 6.55 -1.54 -9.04
N VAL A 30 5.58 -0.77 -8.56
CA VAL A 30 5.38 -0.55 -7.13
C VAL A 30 4.24 -1.43 -6.62
N ASP A 31 4.58 -2.53 -5.94
CA ASP A 31 3.60 -3.29 -5.17
C ASP A 31 3.34 -2.61 -3.82
N VAL A 32 2.09 -2.67 -3.36
CA VAL A 32 1.66 -2.04 -2.11
C VAL A 32 1.02 -3.06 -1.18
N THR A 33 1.35 -2.96 0.11
CA THR A 33 0.73 -3.75 1.17
C THR A 33 -0.17 -2.86 2.00
N VAL A 34 -1.44 -3.23 2.11
CA VAL A 34 -2.41 -2.54 2.98
C VAL A 34 -2.05 -2.82 4.44
N THR A 35 -1.79 -1.75 5.20
CA THR A 35 -1.48 -1.81 6.64
C THR A 35 -2.68 -1.43 7.50
N LEU A 36 -3.63 -0.68 6.95
CA LEU A 36 -4.91 -0.35 7.59
C LEU A 36 -6.02 -0.37 6.52
N ARG A 37 -7.00 -1.26 6.71
CA ARG A 37 -8.23 -1.26 5.90
C ARG A 37 -9.08 -0.02 6.23
N PRO A 38 -10.01 0.40 5.34
CA PRO A 38 -10.89 1.53 5.61
C PRO A 38 -11.55 1.40 6.98
N ALA A 39 -11.32 2.39 7.83
CA ALA A 39 -11.84 2.45 9.18
C ALA A 39 -12.30 3.88 9.50
N GLN A 40 -13.43 4.00 10.17
CA GLN A 40 -13.96 5.28 10.62
C GLN A 40 -13.18 5.76 11.85
N VAL A 41 -12.67 6.99 11.81
CA VAL A 41 -11.85 7.58 12.89
C VAL A 41 -12.55 8.71 13.65
N GLY A 42 -13.73 9.14 13.18
CA GLY A 42 -14.58 10.11 13.87
C GLY A 42 -15.49 10.86 12.92
N GLY A 43 -16.71 11.18 13.36
CA GLY A 43 -17.71 11.83 12.51
C GLY A 43 -17.94 11.02 11.23
N THR A 44 -17.92 11.68 10.07
CA THR A 44 -18.01 11.02 8.75
C THR A 44 -16.65 10.57 8.21
N ARG A 45 -15.55 10.75 8.94
CA ARG A 45 -14.21 10.56 8.37
C ARG A 45 -13.76 9.11 8.40
N TRP A 46 -13.38 8.60 7.23
CA TRP A 46 -12.77 7.30 7.01
C TRP A 46 -11.31 7.43 6.63
N VAL A 47 -10.48 6.48 7.05
CA VAL A 47 -9.07 6.41 6.68
C VAL A 47 -8.63 4.98 6.34
N ALA A 48 -7.65 4.89 5.45
CA ALA A 48 -6.92 3.66 5.14
C ALA A 48 -5.43 3.95 4.97
N ARG A 49 -4.59 2.93 5.11
CA ARG A 49 -3.14 3.06 4.91
C ARG A 49 -2.56 1.88 4.16
N ALA A 50 -1.58 2.17 3.33
CA ALA A 50 -0.74 1.18 2.67
C ALA A 50 0.71 1.64 2.68
N VAL A 51 1.62 0.69 2.51
CA VAL A 51 3.06 0.94 2.35
C VAL A 51 3.54 0.28 1.06
N PRO A 52 4.52 0.85 0.34
CA PRO A 52 5.21 0.13 -0.71
C PRO A 52 5.84 -1.13 -0.12
N THR A 53 5.64 -2.26 -0.78
CA THR A 53 6.39 -3.48 -0.48
C THR A 53 7.79 -3.29 -1.05
N PRO A 54 8.86 -3.40 -0.26
CA PRO A 54 10.20 -3.40 -0.82
C PRO A 54 10.30 -4.60 -1.76
N GLU A 55 10.55 -4.33 -3.04
CA GLU A 55 11.03 -5.32 -3.98
C GLU A 55 12.26 -5.98 -3.34
N ALA A 56 12.20 -7.30 -3.12
CA ALA A 56 13.37 -8.05 -2.71
C ALA A 56 14.48 -7.75 -3.72
N PRO A 57 15.71 -7.42 -3.30
CA PRO A 57 16.76 -7.06 -4.24
C PRO A 57 16.95 -8.22 -5.22
N ALA A 58 16.71 -7.95 -6.51
CA ALA A 58 17.14 -8.82 -7.59
C ALA A 58 18.68 -8.76 -7.65
N GLY A 59 19.36 -9.59 -6.87
CA GLY A 59 20.81 -9.57 -6.74
C GLY A 59 21.32 -10.61 -5.77
N GLY A 60 21.34 -11.87 -6.23
CA GLY A 60 21.93 -13.00 -5.53
C GLY A 60 22.62 -13.95 -6.50
N GLU A 61 23.45 -13.42 -7.41
CA GLU A 61 24.50 -14.23 -8.03
C GLU A 61 25.52 -14.59 -6.94
N GLY A 62 25.68 -15.89 -6.69
CA GLY A 62 26.84 -16.43 -6.00
C GLY A 62 26.56 -17.24 -4.73
N LEU A 63 26.18 -18.51 -4.88
CA LEU A 63 26.75 -19.57 -4.03
C LEU A 63 26.63 -20.93 -4.74
N VAL A 64 27.68 -21.26 -5.53
CA VAL A 64 27.98 -22.65 -5.88
C VAL A 64 28.59 -23.28 -4.64
N GLU A 65 27.79 -23.98 -3.86
CA GLU A 65 28.30 -24.91 -2.83
C GLU A 65 28.51 -26.27 -3.47
N ARG A 66 29.77 -26.48 -3.88
CA ARG A 66 30.58 -27.72 -3.86
C ARG A 66 29.89 -29.06 -4.08
#